data_AF-A0A2X3GNH8-F1
#
_entry.id   AF-A0A2X3GNH8-F1
#
_cell.length_a   1.000
_cell.length_b   1.000
_cell.length_c   1.000
_cell.angle_alpha   90.00
_cell.angle_beta   90.00
_cell.angle_gamma   90.00
#
_symmetry.space_group_name_H-M   'P 1'
#
loop_
_entity.id
_entity.type
_entity.pdbx_description
1 polymer ?
#
loop_
_entity_poly.entity_id
_entity_poly.type
_entity_poly.pdbx_seq_one_letter_code
_entity_poly.pdbx_strand_id
1 'polypeptide(L)'
;MAQSDVTLNSLAHDAATRASFNQMVKGHQLPAWVTTGGTGSPAQTVKLGSESWQVLSACKPHDCGHERIAVIWSEKSKQMSVFTRWSMKKPTRRS
;
A
#
# COMPACT_ATOMS: atom_id res chain seq x y z
N MET A 1 4.41 -23.05 -7.08
CA MET A 1 5.22 -21.83 -6.87
C MET A 1 4.80 -21.27 -5.54
N ALA A 2 5.72 -21.14 -4.58
CA ALA A 2 5.39 -20.64 -3.25
C ALA A 2 4.82 -19.23 -3.37
N GLN A 3 3.59 -19.04 -2.90
CA GLN A 3 2.96 -17.74 -2.78
C GLN A 3 3.68 -17.04 -1.63
N SER A 4 4.81 -16.41 -1.94
CA SER A 4 5.48 -15.50 -1.02
C SER A 4 4.44 -14.45 -0.64
N ASP A 5 4.04 -14.40 0.63
CA ASP A 5 3.10 -13.40 1.14
C ASP A 5 3.70 -12.00 0.96
N VAL A 6 3.56 -11.44 -0.25
CA VAL A 6 3.96 -10.08 -0.55
C VAL A 6 3.01 -9.19 0.25
N THR A 7 3.54 -8.59 1.29
CA THR A 7 2.82 -7.67 2.20
C THR A 7 3.39 -6.28 2.04
N LEU A 8 2.70 -5.28 2.59
CA LEU A 8 3.23 -3.92 2.63
C LEU A 8 4.61 -3.86 3.29
N ASN A 9 4.79 -4.64 4.37
CA ASN A 9 6.05 -4.68 5.11
C ASN A 9 7.18 -5.27 4.25
N SER A 10 6.94 -6.37 3.52
CA SER A 10 7.96 -6.92 2.64
C SER A 10 8.34 -5.94 1.53
N LEU A 11 7.38 -5.18 0.96
CA LEU A 11 7.68 -4.20 -0.08
C LEU A 11 8.52 -3.00 0.42
N ALA A 12 8.35 -2.61 1.68
CA ALA A 12 9.14 -1.53 2.27
C ALA A 12 10.59 -1.95 2.60
N HIS A 13 10.80 -3.22 2.95
CA HIS A 13 12.08 -3.72 3.46
C HIS A 13 12.88 -4.56 2.47
N ASP A 14 12.26 -5.13 1.44
CA ASP A 14 12.94 -5.97 0.44
C ASP A 14 13.81 -5.11 -0.50
N ALA A 15 15.06 -5.53 -0.70
CA ALA A 15 16.04 -4.83 -1.53
C ALA A 15 15.56 -4.61 -2.98
N ALA A 16 14.75 -5.52 -3.53
CA ALA A 16 14.27 -5.47 -4.90
C ALA A 16 13.13 -4.45 -5.11
N THR A 17 12.39 -4.09 -4.05
CA THR A 17 11.18 -3.24 -4.14
C THR A 17 11.29 -1.93 -3.36
N ARG A 18 12.22 -1.83 -2.40
CA ARG A 18 12.46 -0.64 -1.58
C ARG A 18 12.68 0.63 -2.39
N ALA A 19 13.34 0.56 -3.55
CA ALA A 19 13.55 1.73 -4.42
C ALA A 19 12.21 2.25 -4.99
N SER A 20 11.37 1.36 -5.52
CA SER A 20 10.04 1.71 -6.02
C SER A 20 9.12 2.16 -4.89
N PHE A 21 9.21 1.55 -3.72
CA PHE A 21 8.46 1.96 -2.53
C PHE A 21 8.86 3.38 -2.09
N ASN A 22 10.15 3.68 -2.00
CA ASN A 22 10.64 5.01 -1.67
C ASN A 22 10.23 6.06 -2.71
N GLN A 23 10.19 5.71 -4.00
CA GLN A 23 9.67 6.60 -5.04
C GLN A 23 8.17 6.85 -4.87
N MET A 24 7.40 5.79 -4.59
CA MET A 24 5.96 5.87 -4.37
C MET A 24 5.60 6.72 -3.15
N VAL A 25 6.38 6.66 -2.06
CA VAL A 25 6.12 7.46 -0.86
C VAL A 25 6.67 8.89 -0.97
N LYS A 26 7.62 9.14 -1.88
CA LYS A 26 8.25 10.45 -2.06
C LYS A 26 7.24 11.46 -2.60
N GLY A 27 6.99 12.51 -1.82
CA GLY A 27 6.04 13.57 -2.17
C GLY A 27 4.62 13.33 -1.65
N HIS A 28 4.35 12.18 -1.01
CA HIS A 28 3.09 11.90 -0.34
C HIS A 28 3.26 11.97 1.18
N GLN A 29 2.38 12.70 1.86
CA GLN A 29 2.31 12.67 3.33
C GLN A 29 1.61 11.39 3.76
N LEU A 30 2.37 10.29 3.80
CA LEU A 30 1.88 9.01 4.29
C LEU A 30 2.06 8.92 5.81
N PRO A 31 1.10 8.32 6.53
CA PRO A 31 1.26 8.03 7.95
C PRO A 31 2.47 7.11 8.21
N ALA A 32 3.15 7.30 9.34
CA ALA A 32 4.32 6.51 9.70
C ALA A 32 4.07 4.98 9.76
N TRP A 33 2.81 4.56 10.02
CA TRP A 33 2.44 3.14 10.04
C TRP A 33 2.58 2.47 8.67
N VAL A 34 2.52 3.24 7.57
CA VAL A 34 2.67 2.71 6.20
C VAL A 34 4.07 2.19 5.95
N THR A 35 5.09 2.83 6.53
CA THR A 35 6.50 2.44 6.41
C THR A 35 6.96 1.44 7.47
N THR A 36 6.27 1.36 8.61
CA THR A 36 6.64 0.48 9.74
C THR A 36 5.93 -0.87 9.74
N GLY A 37 4.91 -1.04 8.90
CA GLY A 37 4.16 -2.29 8.76
C GLY A 37 2.74 -2.16 9.29
N GLY A 38 1.80 -1.84 8.40
CA GLY A 38 0.37 -1.92 8.68
C GLY A 38 -0.16 -3.35 8.69
N THR A 39 -1.31 -3.56 9.32
CA THR A 39 -2.04 -4.83 9.20
C THR A 39 -2.68 -4.88 7.82
N GLY A 40 -2.27 -5.84 7.00
CA GLY A 40 -2.72 -5.91 5.61
C GLY A 40 -2.97 -7.33 5.16
N SER A 41 -3.71 -7.43 4.06
CA SER A 41 -3.93 -8.70 3.37
C SER A 41 -2.73 -9.03 2.48
N PRO A 42 -2.47 -10.33 2.24
CA PRO A 42 -1.51 -10.76 1.24
C PRO A 42 -1.80 -10.13 -0.12
N ALA A 43 -0.76 -9.88 -0.93
CA ALA A 43 -0.95 -9.40 -2.29
C ALA A 43 -1.73 -10.43 -3.12
N GLN A 44 -2.61 -9.90 -3.96
CA GLN A 44 -3.34 -10.63 -4.96
C GLN A 44 -2.76 -10.28 -6.33
N THR A 45 -2.53 -11.29 -7.15
CA THR A 45 -2.12 -11.08 -8.54
C THR A 45 -3.34 -10.78 -9.40
N VAL A 46 -3.33 -9.65 -10.09
CA VAL A 46 -4.40 -9.18 -10.95
C VAL A 46 -3.82 -8.88 -12.33
N LYS A 47 -4.49 -9.29 -13.41
CA LYS A 47 -4.10 -8.91 -14.77
C LYS A 47 -4.84 -7.65 -15.19
N LEU A 48 -4.09 -6.63 -15.58
CA LEU A 48 -4.62 -5.42 -16.21
C LEU A 48 -4.08 -5.38 -17.65
N GLY A 49 -4.95 -5.70 -18.61
CA GLY A 49 -4.55 -5.90 -20.00
C GLY A 49 -3.61 -7.10 -20.15
N SER A 50 -2.42 -6.88 -20.73
CA SER A 50 -1.38 -7.90 -20.91
C SER A 50 -0.38 -7.98 -19.75
N GLU A 51 -0.52 -7.14 -18.73
CA GLU A 51 0.42 -7.06 -17.61
C GLU A 51 -0.16 -7.63 -16.31
N SER A 52 0.67 -8.37 -15.58
CA SER A 52 0.36 -8.87 -14.24
C SER A 52 0.81 -7.86 -13.19
N TRP A 53 -0.10 -7.54 -12.28
CA TRP A 53 0.08 -6.60 -11.19
C TRP A 53 -0.16 -7.30 -9.86
N GLN A 54 0.60 -6.93 -8.85
CA GLN A 54 0.35 -7.32 -7.46
C GLN A 54 -0.42 -6.19 -6.78
N VAL A 55 -1.61 -6.49 -6.29
CA VAL A 55 -2.46 -5.56 -5.54
C VAL A 55 -2.49 -6.00 -4.09
N LEU A 56 -2.13 -5.11 -3.18
CA LEU A 56 -2.22 -5.33 -1.75
C LEU A 56 -3.02 -4.21 -1.11
N SER A 57 -3.55 -4.51 0.07
CA SER A 57 -4.19 -3.51 0.92
C SER A 57 -3.68 -3.66 2.34
N ALA A 58 -3.56 -2.53 3.02
CA ALA A 58 -3.13 -2.47 4.40
C ALA A 58 -3.86 -1.36 5.12
N CYS A 59 -3.95 -1.48 6.43
CA CYS A 59 -4.59 -0.51 7.27
C CYS A 59 -3.86 -0.34 8.59
N LYS A 60 -4.16 0.77 9.25
CA LYS A 60 -3.59 1.09 10.54
C LYS A 60 -4.02 0.04 11.57
N PRO A 61 -3.07 -0.55 12.33
CA PRO A 61 -3.42 -1.45 13.43
C PRO A 61 -4.41 -0.77 14.37
N HIS A 62 -5.46 -1.48 14.75
CA HIS A 62 -6.55 -1.00 15.62
C HIS A 62 -7.45 0.12 15.05
N ASP A 63 -7.20 0.63 13.83
CA ASP A 63 -7.94 1.76 13.25
C ASP A 63 -8.19 1.58 11.73
N CYS A 64 -8.47 0.33 11.34
CA CYS A 64 -8.62 -0.06 9.94
C CYS A 64 -9.80 0.64 9.22
N GLY A 65 -10.79 1.07 9.99
CA GLY A 65 -11.98 1.79 9.55
C GLY A 65 -11.68 3.16 8.96
N HIS A 66 -10.71 3.87 9.54
CA HIS A 66 -10.45 5.28 9.25
C HIS A 66 -9.23 5.50 8.37
N GLU A 67 -8.22 4.63 8.50
CA GLU A 67 -6.97 4.75 7.77
C GLU A 67 -6.62 3.44 7.06
N ARG A 68 -6.70 3.47 5.73
CA ARG A 68 -6.30 2.35 4.89
C ARG A 68 -5.62 2.82 3.62
N ILE A 69 -4.80 1.93 3.09
CA ILE A 69 -4.11 2.12 1.84
C ILE A 69 -4.33 0.90 0.94
N ALA A 70 -4.25 1.14 -0.36
CA ALA A 70 -4.09 0.11 -1.37
C ALA A 70 -2.82 0.42 -2.15
N VAL A 71 -2.01 -0.60 -2.44
CA VAL A 71 -0.81 -0.47 -3.25
C VAL A 71 -0.94 -1.42 -4.42
N ILE A 72 -0.60 -0.94 -5.61
CA ILE A 72 -0.48 -1.74 -6.82
C ILE A 72 0.97 -1.67 -7.31
N TRP A 73 1.53 -2.80 -7.68
CA TRP A 73 2.93 -2.93 -8.10
C TRP A 73 3.06 -3.85 -9.31
N SER A 74 3.87 -3.44 -10.29
CA SER A 74 4.26 -4.28 -11.42
C SER A 74 5.73 -4.67 -11.31
N GLU A 75 5.99 -5.98 -11.26
CA GLU A 75 7.34 -6.54 -11.26
C GLU A 75 8.11 -6.21 -12.53
N LYS A 76 7.40 -6.16 -13.66
CA LYS A 76 7.94 -5.98 -15.00
C LYS A 76 8.40 -4.54 -15.25
N SER A 77 7.57 -3.56 -14.91
CA SER A 77 7.87 -2.15 -15.13
C SER A 77 8.50 -1.47 -13.90
N LYS A 78 8.58 -2.18 -12.76
CA LYS A 78 9.00 -1.65 -11.45
C LYS A 78 8.17 -0.45 -10.98
N GLN A 79 6.98 -0.25 -11.57
CA GLN A 79 6.06 0.80 -11.21
C GLN A 79 5.27 0.41 -9.96
N MET A 80 5.12 1.37 -9.06
CA MET A 80 4.37 1.20 -7.83
C MET A 80 3.50 2.44 -7.59
N SER A 81 2.26 2.25 -7.20
CA SER A 81 1.32 3.33 -6.90
C SER A 81 0.56 3.03 -5.63
N VAL A 82 0.37 4.05 -4.80
CA VAL A 82 -0.39 3.98 -3.56
C VAL A 82 -1.64 4.83 -3.65
N PHE A 83 -2.73 4.29 -3.18
CA PHE A 83 -3.94 5.02 -2.88
C PHE A 83 -4.16 5.01 -1.38
N THR A 84 -4.30 6.19 -0.78
CA THR A 84 -4.61 6.33 0.64
C THR A 84 -6.01 6.88 0.82
N ARG A 85 -6.77 6.26 1.72
CA ARG A 85 -8.06 6.78 2.15
C ARG A 85 -7.98 7.11 3.62
N TRP A 86 -8.03 8.41 3.88
CA TRP A 86 -8.21 8.96 5.21
C TRP A 86 -9.67 9.40 5.37
N SER A 87 -10.36 8.81 6.33
CA SER A 87 -11.69 9.28 6.72
C SER A 87 -11.53 10.56 7.54
N MET A 88 -11.45 11.71 6.87
CA MET A 88 -11.52 13.00 7.57
C MET A 88 -12.84 13.07 8.34
N LYS A 89 -12.77 13.30 9.65
CA LYS A 89 -13.95 13.68 10.45
C LYS A 89 -14.56 14.90 9.75
N LYS A 90 -15.80 14.78 9.25
CA LYS A 90 -16.51 15.92 8.69
C LYS A 90 -16.46 17.06 9.72
N PRO A 91 -16.09 18.30 9.35
CA PRO A 91 -16.12 19.40 10.29
C PRO A 91 -17.54 19.49 10.82
N THR A 92 -17.70 19.29 12.12
CA THR A 92 -18.99 19.49 12.80
C THR A 92 -19.35 20.95 12.56
N ARG A 93 -20.36 21.21 11.73
CA ARG A 93 -20.94 22.56 11.66
C ARG A 93 -21.45 22.87 13.06
N ARG A 94 -20.71 23.70 13.82
CA ARG A 94 -21.29 24.39 14.96
C ARG A 94 -22.44 25.22 14.39
N SER A 95 -23.67 24.81 14.75
CA SER A 95 -24.87 25.61 14.53
C SER A 95 -24.88 26.78 15.49
#